data_AF-A0A392Q1Z8-F1
#
_entry.id   AF-A0A392Q1Z8-F1
#
_cell.length_a   1.000
_cell.length_b   1.000
_cell.length_c   1.000
_cell.angle_alpha   90.00
_cell.angle_beta   90.00
_cell.angle_gamma   90.00
#
_symmetry.space_group_name_H-M   'P 1'
#
loop_
_entity.id
_entity.type
_entity.pdbx_description
1 polymer ?
#
loop_
_entity_poly.entity_id
_entity_poly.type
_entity_poly.pdbx_seq_one_letter_code
_entity_poly.pdbx_strand_id
1 'polypeptide(L)'
;MSNWRKNSHCDPNSLVLTNIPQISQELFTLLLNPISEREVKDALFSMYPYKAPGPDGFQPVFFRNYWNIVAKDVWTSVSYYKLNHEWYHFFFHPGFKVE
;
A
#
# COMPACT_ATOMS: atom_id res chain seq x y z
N MET A 1 15.52 39.52 -4.39
CA MET A 1 15.69 38.05 -4.48
C MET A 1 16.59 37.58 -3.35
N SER A 2 16.05 36.92 -2.32
CA SER A 2 16.79 36.43 -1.15
C SER A 2 17.49 35.10 -1.44
N ASN A 3 18.78 35.05 -1.11
CA ASN A 3 19.70 33.93 -1.29
C ASN A 3 19.40 32.78 -0.31
N TRP A 4 18.75 31.71 -0.77
CA TRP A 4 18.44 30.50 0.02
C TRP A 4 19.59 29.49 0.12
N ARG A 5 20.77 29.82 -0.41
CA ARG A 5 21.85 28.85 -0.62
C ARG A 5 23.08 29.09 0.24
N LYS A 6 22.89 29.25 1.55
CA LYS A 6 24.00 29.13 2.52
C LYS A 6 23.52 28.37 3.75
N ASN A 7 24.28 27.31 4.06
CA ASN A 7 24.22 26.42 5.23
C ASN A 7 23.32 25.19 5.09
N SER A 8 23.94 24.05 4.76
CA SER A 8 23.74 22.76 5.43
C SER A 8 24.80 21.79 4.92
N HIS A 9 25.98 21.80 5.54
CA HIS A 9 26.87 20.66 5.47
C HIS A 9 26.17 19.56 6.29
N CYS A 10 25.37 18.74 5.64
CA CYS A 10 24.69 17.63 6.30
C CYS A 10 25.77 16.68 6.80
N ASP A 11 25.97 16.64 8.12
CA ASP A 11 26.78 15.62 8.77
C ASP A 11 26.13 14.25 8.50
N PRO A 12 26.79 13.32 7.79
CA PRO A 12 26.23 12.00 7.49
C PRO A 12 25.94 11.16 8.74
N ASN A 13 26.50 11.53 9.90
CA ASN A 13 26.24 10.87 11.19
C ASN A 13 25.12 11.54 12.02
N SER A 14 24.54 12.65 11.55
CA SER A 14 23.40 13.31 12.21
C SER A 14 22.10 12.49 12.11
N LEU A 15 22.05 11.52 11.20
CA LEU A 15 20.96 10.54 11.09
C LEU A 15 21.13 9.41 12.12
N VAL A 16 21.28 9.76 13.39
CA VAL A 16 21.12 8.76 14.45
C VAL A 16 19.64 8.34 14.44
N LEU A 17 19.34 7.17 13.87
CA LEU A 17 18.00 6.59 13.75
C LEU A 17 17.38 6.23 15.13
N THR A 18 17.96 6.70 16.23
CA THR A 18 17.51 6.42 17.61
C THR A 18 16.13 6.99 17.94
N ASN A 19 15.62 7.93 17.13
CA ASN A 19 14.31 8.55 17.32
C ASN A 19 13.25 8.05 16.32
N ILE A 20 13.52 6.99 15.55
CA ILE A 20 12.50 6.37 14.69
C ILE A 20 11.69 5.39 15.53
N PRO A 21 10.34 5.50 15.54
CA PRO A 21 9.50 4.53 16.22
C PRO A 21 9.82 3.12 15.71
N GLN A 22 10.28 2.27 16.62
CA GLN A 22 10.59 0.88 16.34
C GLN A 22 9.31 0.04 16.40
N ILE A 23 9.17 -0.88 15.46
CA ILE A 23 8.08 -1.84 15.45
C ILE A 23 8.31 -2.87 16.57
N SER A 24 7.28 -3.16 17.37
CA SER A 24 7.38 -4.24 18.36
C SER A 24 7.49 -5.59 17.65
N GLN A 25 8.13 -6.57 18.30
CA GLN A 25 8.25 -7.92 17.74
C GLN A 25 6.89 -8.58 17.50
N GLU A 26 5.91 -8.28 18.35
CA GLU A 26 4.51 -8.71 18.17
C GLU A 26 3.91 -8.11 16.89
N LEU A 27 4.06 -6.80 16.68
CA LEU A 27 3.53 -6.12 15.50
C LEU A 27 4.24 -6.59 14.22
N PHE A 28 5.54 -6.84 14.28
CA PHE A 28 6.29 -7.45 13.17
C PHE A 28 5.72 -8.83 12.80
N THR A 29 5.44 -9.67 13.80
CA THR A 29 4.85 -11.00 13.58
C THR A 29 3.47 -10.88 12.95
N LEU A 30 2.63 -9.94 13.42
CA LEU A 30 1.32 -9.67 12.83
C LEU A 30 1.40 -9.25 11.36
N LEU A 31 2.36 -8.39 10.99
CA LEU A 31 2.55 -7.94 9.60
C LEU A 31 3.05 -9.05 8.66
N LEU A 32 3.72 -10.07 9.21
CA LEU A 32 4.22 -11.21 8.45
C LEU A 32 3.20 -12.33 8.29
N ASN A 33 2.07 -12.28 9.00
CA ASN A 33 1.05 -13.30 8.89
C ASN A 33 0.51 -13.40 7.45
N PRO A 34 0.12 -14.61 7.01
CA PRO A 34 -0.60 -14.76 5.77
C PRO A 34 -1.85 -13.88 5.77
N ILE A 35 -2.07 -13.16 4.66
CA ILE A 35 -3.31 -12.42 4.45
C ILE A 35 -4.46 -13.42 4.52
N SER A 36 -5.58 -13.02 5.11
CA SER A 36 -6.82 -13.80 5.14
C SER A 36 -7.88 -13.19 4.22
N GLU A 37 -8.81 -14.02 3.73
CA GLU A 37 -9.95 -13.53 2.93
C GLU A 37 -10.76 -12.48 3.70
N ARG A 38 -10.87 -12.66 5.03
CA ARG A 38 -11.54 -11.70 5.91
C ARG A 38 -10.86 -10.33 5.89
N GLU A 39 -9.54 -10.27 5.99
CA GLU A 39 -8.80 -9.00 5.92
C GLU A 39 -9.01 -8.32 4.57
N VAL A 40 -9.04 -9.07 3.46
CA VAL A 40 -9.33 -8.51 2.13
C VAL A 40 -10.73 -7.91 2.09
N LYS A 41 -11.72 -8.63 2.61
CA LYS A 41 -13.10 -8.14 2.70
C LYS A 41 -13.20 -6.89 3.56
N ASP A 42 -12.64 -6.93 4.77
CA ASP A 42 -12.72 -5.82 5.72
C ASP A 42 -12.02 -4.57 5.16
N ALA A 43 -10.85 -4.73 4.53
CA ALA A 43 -10.16 -3.67 3.82
C ALA A 43 -11.02 -3.07 2.70
N LEU A 44 -11.60 -3.90 1.82
CA LEU A 44 -12.47 -3.46 0.74
C LEU A 44 -13.71 -2.72 1.26
N PHE A 45 -14.32 -3.21 2.34
CA PHE A 45 -15.53 -2.65 2.94
C PHE A 45 -15.25 -1.38 3.77
N SER A 46 -14.01 -1.17 4.20
CA SER A 46 -13.58 0.07 4.85
C SER A 46 -13.40 1.26 3.90
N MET A 47 -13.29 1.02 2.59
CA MET A 47 -13.13 2.08 1.59
C MET A 47 -14.36 3.01 1.53
N TYR A 48 -14.23 4.18 0.93
CA TYR A 48 -15.43 4.98 0.61
C TYR A 48 -16.07 4.41 -0.68
N PRO A 49 -17.40 4.18 -0.72
CA PRO A 49 -18.04 3.44 -1.81
C PRO A 49 -17.89 4.09 -3.19
N TYR A 50 -17.87 5.43 -3.25
CA TYR A 50 -17.83 6.23 -4.48
C TYR A 50 -16.49 6.94 -4.69
N LYS A 51 -15.37 6.25 -4.47
CA LYS A 51 -14.05 6.77 -4.87
C LYS A 51 -13.87 6.72 -6.38
N ALA A 52 -12.92 7.52 -6.88
CA ALA A 52 -12.47 7.43 -8.26
C ALA A 52 -12.08 5.98 -8.60
N PRO A 53 -12.48 5.45 -9.77
CA PRO A 53 -12.16 4.09 -10.18
C PRO A 53 -10.65 3.96 -10.42
N GLY A 54 -10.12 2.75 -10.22
CA GLY A 54 -8.76 2.43 -10.62
C GLY A 54 -8.65 2.30 -12.14
N PRO A 55 -7.48 1.84 -12.64
CA PRO A 55 -7.31 1.47 -14.05
C PRO A 55 -8.31 0.40 -14.54
N ASP A 56 -8.95 -0.31 -13.61
CA ASP A 56 -10.00 -1.31 -13.88
C ASP A 56 -11.37 -0.70 -14.22
N GLY A 57 -11.59 0.59 -13.95
CA GLY A 57 -12.85 1.28 -14.20
C GLY A 57 -13.95 1.02 -13.17
N PHE A 58 -13.69 0.26 -12.11
CA PHE A 58 -14.71 -0.10 -11.10
C PHE A 58 -14.55 0.70 -9.81
N GLN A 59 -15.68 1.12 -9.25
CA GLN A 59 -15.73 1.76 -7.94
C GLN A 59 -15.81 0.72 -6.82
N PRO A 60 -15.35 1.00 -5.59
CA PRO A 60 -15.44 0.06 -4.46
C PRO A 60 -16.85 -0.46 -4.17
N VAL A 61 -17.90 0.32 -4.48
CA VAL A 61 -19.30 -0.11 -4.35
C VAL A 61 -19.65 -1.34 -5.21
N PHE A 62 -19.02 -1.50 -6.37
CA PHE A 62 -19.23 -2.68 -7.23
C PHE A 62 -18.85 -3.97 -6.48
N PHE A 63 -17.63 -4.01 -5.94
CA PHE A 63 -17.13 -5.19 -5.24
C PHE A 63 -17.90 -5.50 -3.95
N ARG A 64 -18.49 -4.47 -3.29
CA ARG A 64 -19.37 -4.67 -2.14
C ARG A 64 -20.68 -5.34 -2.54
N ASN A 65 -21.34 -4.79 -3.55
CA ASN A 65 -22.65 -5.26 -3.99
C ASN A 65 -22.59 -6.68 -4.56
N TYR A 66 -21.49 -7.01 -5.23
CA TYR A 66 -21.31 -8.31 -5.88
C TYR A 66 -20.31 -9.23 -5.15
N TRP A 67 -20.01 -8.96 -3.87
CA TRP A 67 -19.03 -9.74 -3.10
C TRP A 67 -19.29 -11.25 -3.18
N ASN A 68 -20.56 -11.69 -3.07
CA ASN A 68 -20.92 -13.11 -3.13
C ASN A 68 -20.55 -13.79 -4.47
N ILE A 69 -20.30 -13.01 -5.53
CA ILE A 69 -19.88 -13.50 -6.85
C ILE A 69 -18.37 -13.37 -6.98
N VAL A 70 -17.80 -12.20 -6.65
CA VAL A 70 -16.39 -11.87 -6.95
C VAL A 70 -15.41 -12.21 -5.83
N ALA A 71 -15.87 -12.58 -4.63
CA ALA A 71 -15.01 -12.79 -3.45
C ALA A 71 -13.83 -13.72 -3.73
N LYS A 72 -14.11 -14.86 -4.37
CA LYS A 72 -13.10 -15.88 -4.67
C LYS A 72 -12.04 -15.37 -5.64
N ASP A 73 -12.44 -14.65 -6.69
CA ASP A 73 -11.52 -14.13 -7.70
C ASP A 73 -10.66 -13.01 -7.12
N VAL A 74 -11.27 -12.12 -6.32
CA VAL A 74 -10.57 -11.05 -5.60
C VAL A 74 -9.57 -11.64 -4.62
N TRP A 75 -9.98 -12.61 -3.80
CA TRP A 75 -9.10 -13.30 -2.87
C TRP A 75 -7.92 -13.96 -3.59
N THR A 76 -8.20 -14.78 -4.61
CA THR A 76 -7.18 -15.48 -5.40
C THR A 76 -6.17 -14.51 -6.01
N SER A 77 -6.64 -13.38 -6.56
CA SER A 77 -5.78 -12.35 -7.12
C SER A 77 -4.86 -11.74 -6.05
N VAL A 78 -5.42 -11.34 -4.90
CA VAL A 78 -4.64 -10.76 -3.79
C VAL A 78 -3.63 -11.76 -3.23
N SER A 79 -4.02 -13.02 -3.04
CA SER A 79 -3.11 -14.08 -2.57
C SER A 79 -1.99 -14.35 -3.56
N TYR A 80 -2.32 -14.44 -4.85
CA TYR A 80 -1.32 -14.63 -5.91
C TYR A 80 -0.30 -13.49 -5.91
N TYR A 81 -0.76 -12.25 -5.79
CA TYR A 81 0.14 -11.09 -5.78
C TYR A 81 1.04 -11.02 -4.56
N LYS A 82 0.56 -11.44 -3.38
CA LYS A 82 1.40 -11.56 -2.18
C LYS A 82 2.51 -12.61 -2.36
N LEU A 83 2.23 -13.73 -3.02
CA LEU A 83 3.19 -14.83 -3.19
C LEU A 83 4.24 -14.57 -4.27
N ASN A 84 3.90 -13.81 -5.32
CA ASN A 84 4.78 -13.67 -6.48
C ASN A 84 5.77 -12.50 -6.41
N HIS A 85 5.78 -11.66 -5.36
CA HIS A 85 6.83 -10.66 -5.04
C HIS A 85 7.33 -9.68 -6.14
N GLU A 86 6.82 -9.73 -7.37
CA GLU A 86 7.26 -8.93 -8.54
C GLU A 86 6.66 -7.50 -8.56
N TRP A 87 5.84 -7.14 -7.56
CA TRP A 87 5.02 -5.91 -7.54
C TRP A 87 5.80 -4.60 -7.43
N TYR A 88 7.02 -4.64 -6.90
CA TYR A 88 7.87 -3.46 -6.88
C TYR A 88 8.27 -3.02 -8.29
N HIS A 89 8.41 -3.98 -9.23
CA HIS A 89 8.79 -3.64 -10.58
C HIS A 89 7.66 -2.92 -11.32
N PHE A 90 6.38 -3.26 -11.11
CA PHE A 90 5.28 -2.62 -11.85
C PHE A 90 4.92 -1.23 -11.33
N PHE A 91 4.95 -1.00 -10.01
CA PHE A 91 4.56 0.29 -9.41
C PHE A 91 5.71 1.29 -9.21
N PHE A 92 6.98 0.85 -9.18
CA PHE A 92 8.14 1.74 -8.98
C PHE A 92 9.03 1.89 -10.23
N HIS A 93 8.44 1.96 -11.42
CA HIS A 93 9.17 2.56 -12.54
C HIS A 93 9.28 4.08 -12.30
N PRO A 94 10.49 4.68 -12.38
CA PRO A 94 10.67 6.11 -12.23
C PRO A 94 10.16 6.81 -13.50
N GLY A 95 8.86 7.11 -13.57
CA GLY A 95 8.34 7.80 -14.75
C GLY A 95 6.83 8.03 -14.85
N PHE A 96 5.99 7.42 -14.02
CA PHE A 96 4.54 7.62 -14.14
C PHE A 96 4.09 8.90 -13.41
N LYS A 97 4.04 10.03 -14.15
CA LYS A 97 3.32 11.22 -13.73
C LYS A 97 1.84 10.97 -13.97
N VAL A 98 1.06 10.98 -12.90
CA VAL A 98 -0.39 11.12 -12.98
C VAL A 98 -0.65 12.59 -13.32
N GLU A 99 -1.05 12.87 -14.55
CA GLU A 99 -1.72 14.14 -14.89
C GLU A 99 -3.16 14.12 -14.37
#